data_AF-A0A3S0QI33-F1
#
_entry.id   AF-A0A3S0QI33-F1
#
_cell.length_a   1.000
_cell.length_b   1.000
_cell.length_c   1.000
_cell.angle_alpha   90.00
_cell.angle_beta   90.00
_cell.angle_gamma   90.00
#
_symmetry.space_group_name_H-M   'P 1'
#
loop_
_entity.id
_entity.type
_entity.pdbx_description
1 polymer ?
#
loop_
_entity_poly.entity_id
_entity_poly.type
_entity_poly.pdbx_seq_one_letter_code
_entity_poly.pdbx_strand_id
1 'polypeptide(L)'
;MTTSTPIEGVVKLLTGSGYRRLPSPLSIAGLSFEVPAALVGENPSPDLILVADTAFETDIRILRKVEGVARALDVARSKRPLTTVLVGPKPKAVVLDAMTKVCRVLATGVIGTEEDNSLLQNWLAVLLPLALPEPSNDIAEPLESIVKSSSDLKKTVVDMVALGAHGSDAVQARLHELLNASLAVPDVASPDHDKGSNLTGGIFE
;
A
#
# COMPACT_ATOMS: atom_id res chain seq x y z
N MET A 1 -6.83 3.37 -27.21
CA MET A 1 -6.31 3.22 -25.84
C MET A 1 -7.51 2.96 -24.95
N THR A 2 -7.74 1.71 -24.54
CA THR A 2 -8.93 1.36 -23.73
C THR A 2 -8.63 1.70 -22.29
N THR A 3 -9.35 2.68 -21.74
CA THR A 3 -9.37 3.00 -20.31
C THR A 3 -9.69 1.71 -19.54
N SER A 4 -8.69 1.11 -18.91
CA SER A 4 -8.87 -0.12 -18.12
C SER A 4 -9.76 0.21 -16.94
N THR A 5 -10.86 -0.54 -16.76
CA THR A 5 -11.69 -0.38 -15.55
C THR A 5 -10.90 -0.83 -14.31
N PRO A 6 -11.25 -0.35 -13.10
CA PRO A 6 -10.58 -0.79 -11.87
C PRO A 6 -10.58 -2.31 -11.70
N ILE A 7 -11.69 -2.96 -12.09
CA ILE A 7 -11.80 -4.42 -12.11
C ILE A 7 -10.75 -5.03 -13.05
N GLU A 8 -10.63 -4.57 -14.28
CA GLU A 8 -9.65 -5.10 -15.23
C GLU A 8 -8.20 -4.82 -14.79
N GLY A 9 -7.95 -3.75 -14.03
CA GLY A 9 -6.66 -3.53 -13.36
C GLY A 9 -6.31 -4.65 -12.37
N VAL A 10 -7.25 -5.01 -11.49
CA VAL A 10 -7.11 -6.14 -10.56
C VAL A 10 -6.91 -7.45 -11.31
N VAL A 11 -7.75 -7.73 -12.32
CA VAL A 11 -7.65 -8.97 -13.11
C VAL A 11 -6.30 -9.08 -13.80
N LYS A 12 -5.82 -7.99 -14.43
CA LYS A 12 -4.53 -7.97 -15.13
C LYS A 12 -3.37 -8.25 -14.18
N LEU A 13 -3.35 -7.61 -13.01
CA LEU A 13 -2.30 -7.81 -12.00
C LEU A 13 -2.26 -9.25 -11.49
N LEU A 14 -3.41 -9.80 -11.09
CA LEU A 14 -3.49 -11.15 -10.57
C LEU A 14 -3.19 -12.20 -11.64
N THR A 15 -3.66 -12.01 -12.87
CA THR A 15 -3.36 -12.92 -13.99
C THR A 15 -1.87 -12.90 -14.34
N GLY A 16 -1.23 -11.73 -14.32
CA GLY A 16 0.22 -11.59 -14.48
C GLY A 16 1.03 -12.30 -13.37
N SER A 17 0.39 -12.59 -12.24
CA SER A 17 1.00 -13.25 -11.07
C SER A 17 0.65 -14.74 -10.97
N GLY A 18 0.03 -15.32 -12.00
CA GLY A 18 -0.27 -16.75 -12.08
C GLY A 18 -1.70 -17.15 -11.70
N TYR A 19 -2.58 -16.21 -11.38
CA TYR A 19 -4.00 -16.52 -11.19
C TYR A 19 -4.71 -16.73 -12.53
N ARG A 20 -5.69 -17.64 -12.55
CA ARG A 20 -6.49 -17.94 -13.73
C ARG A 20 -7.88 -17.33 -13.62
N ARG A 21 -8.29 -16.50 -14.58
CA ARG A 21 -9.68 -16.01 -14.65
C ARG A 21 -10.64 -17.16 -14.90
N LEU A 22 -11.71 -17.22 -14.12
CA LEU A 22 -12.80 -18.18 -14.28
C LEU A 22 -13.86 -17.62 -15.25
N PRO A 23 -14.61 -18.51 -15.94
CA PRO A 23 -15.71 -18.07 -16.79
C PRO A 23 -16.78 -17.35 -15.98
N SER A 24 -17.45 -16.39 -16.64
CA SER A 24 -18.64 -15.74 -16.11
C SER A 24 -19.89 -16.29 -16.83
N PRO A 25 -20.96 -16.66 -16.13
CA PRO A 25 -21.09 -16.61 -14.67
C PRO A 25 -20.26 -17.70 -13.97
N LEU A 26 -19.84 -17.41 -12.73
CA LEU A 26 -19.08 -18.35 -11.91
C LEU A 26 -19.98 -19.53 -11.53
N SER A 27 -19.59 -20.75 -11.90
CA SER A 27 -20.33 -21.96 -11.55
C SER A 27 -19.65 -22.77 -10.44
N ILE A 28 -20.38 -23.04 -9.36
CA ILE A 28 -19.93 -23.87 -8.23
C ILE A 28 -21.06 -24.81 -7.83
N ALA A 29 -20.80 -26.12 -7.82
CA ALA A 29 -21.79 -27.15 -7.46
C ALA A 29 -23.14 -27.03 -8.20
N GLY A 30 -23.12 -26.62 -9.47
CA GLY A 30 -24.32 -26.43 -10.29
C GLY A 30 -25.08 -25.13 -10.04
N LEU A 31 -24.64 -24.30 -9.09
CA LEU A 31 -25.12 -22.93 -8.88
C LEU A 31 -24.34 -21.97 -9.77
N SER A 32 -24.97 -20.87 -10.16
CA SER A 32 -24.41 -19.85 -11.04
C SER A 32 -24.43 -18.49 -10.36
N PHE A 33 -23.29 -17.80 -10.36
CA PHE A 33 -23.10 -16.53 -9.67
C PHE A 33 -22.59 -15.46 -10.65
N GLU A 34 -23.39 -14.40 -10.79
CA GLU A 34 -23.02 -13.21 -11.58
C GLU A 34 -22.11 -12.30 -10.77
N VAL A 35 -20.80 -12.41 -11.01
CA VAL A 35 -19.77 -11.57 -10.38
C VAL A 35 -18.93 -10.87 -11.47
N PRO A 36 -18.50 -9.62 -11.26
CA PRO A 36 -17.74 -8.88 -12.29
C PRO A 36 -16.47 -9.61 -12.76
N ALA A 37 -15.72 -10.21 -11.83
CA ALA A 37 -14.69 -11.17 -12.15
C ALA A 37 -14.50 -12.19 -11.02
N ALA A 38 -14.09 -13.40 -11.40
CA ALA A 38 -13.62 -14.42 -10.48
C ALA A 38 -12.29 -14.99 -10.99
N LEU A 39 -11.36 -15.25 -10.09
CA LEU A 39 -10.06 -15.83 -10.40
C LEU A 39 -9.76 -16.96 -9.42
N VAL A 40 -8.99 -17.95 -9.88
CA VAL A 40 -8.52 -19.04 -9.04
C VAL A 40 -7.00 -19.09 -9.09
N GLY A 41 -6.39 -19.21 -7.91
CA GLY A 41 -4.98 -19.50 -7.78
C GLY A 41 -4.69 -21.00 -7.85
N GLU A 42 -3.46 -21.32 -8.20
CA GLU A 42 -2.90 -22.67 -8.12
C GLU A 42 -1.80 -22.72 -7.06
N ASN A 43 -1.18 -23.88 -6.85
CA ASN A 43 -0.13 -24.03 -5.85
C ASN A 43 0.95 -22.94 -6.03
N PRO A 44 1.37 -22.27 -4.95
CA PRO A 44 1.10 -22.57 -3.53
C PRO A 44 -0.19 -21.95 -2.95
N SER A 45 -0.89 -21.09 -3.68
CA SER A 45 -2.00 -20.27 -3.16
C SER A 45 -3.33 -20.61 -3.88
N PRO A 46 -4.04 -21.69 -3.49
CA PRO A 46 -5.25 -22.16 -4.17
C PRO A 46 -6.51 -21.32 -3.88
N ASP A 47 -6.35 -20.01 -3.70
CA ASP A 47 -7.39 -19.06 -3.30
C ASP A 47 -8.43 -18.84 -4.42
N LEU A 48 -9.71 -18.80 -4.06
CA LEU A 48 -10.77 -18.32 -4.96
C LEU A 48 -10.97 -16.83 -4.70
N ILE A 49 -10.72 -16.02 -5.71
CA ILE A 49 -10.83 -14.56 -5.62
C ILE A 49 -12.10 -14.12 -6.35
N LEU A 50 -12.93 -13.35 -5.67
CA LEU A 50 -14.04 -12.61 -6.26
C LEU A 50 -13.66 -11.13 -6.33
N VAL A 51 -13.86 -10.49 -7.48
CA VAL A 51 -13.67 -9.04 -7.63
C VAL A 51 -15.05 -8.40 -7.80
N ALA A 52 -15.37 -7.46 -6.94
CA ALA A 52 -16.63 -6.72 -6.97
C ALA A 52 -16.38 -5.22 -6.90
N ASP A 53 -17.27 -4.45 -7.54
CA ASP A 53 -17.18 -3.00 -7.60
C ASP A 53 -18.36 -2.37 -6.85
N THR A 54 -18.04 -1.69 -5.74
CA THR A 54 -19.01 -1.04 -4.86
C THR A 54 -19.55 0.26 -5.44
N ALA A 55 -18.98 0.78 -6.54
CA ALA A 55 -19.53 1.91 -7.28
C ALA A 55 -20.70 1.48 -8.20
N PHE A 56 -20.71 0.24 -8.69
CA PHE A 56 -21.75 -0.27 -9.59
C PHE A 56 -22.79 -1.15 -8.89
N GLU A 57 -22.41 -1.89 -7.83
CA GLU A 57 -23.32 -2.75 -7.09
C GLU A 57 -23.32 -2.39 -5.60
N THR A 58 -24.50 -2.44 -4.96
CA THR A 58 -24.60 -2.10 -3.54
C THR A 58 -23.87 -3.13 -2.68
N ASP A 59 -23.25 -2.65 -1.60
CA ASP A 59 -22.50 -3.47 -0.65
C ASP A 59 -23.31 -4.68 -0.12
N ILE A 60 -24.60 -4.49 0.16
CA ILE A 60 -25.51 -5.56 0.60
C ILE A 60 -25.72 -6.63 -0.50
N ARG A 61 -25.80 -6.25 -1.78
CA ARG A 61 -25.95 -7.22 -2.87
C ARG A 61 -24.65 -8.00 -3.09
N ILE A 62 -23.50 -7.32 -3.00
CA ILE A 62 -22.19 -7.97 -3.04
C ILE A 62 -22.08 -8.98 -1.89
N LEU A 63 -22.45 -8.60 -0.66
CA LEU A 63 -22.44 -9.51 0.50
C LEU A 63 -23.26 -10.77 0.24
N ARG A 64 -24.49 -10.65 -0.25
CA ARG A 64 -25.35 -11.83 -0.55
C ARG A 64 -24.73 -12.76 -1.58
N LYS A 65 -24.06 -12.21 -2.61
CA LYS A 65 -23.35 -13.01 -3.61
C LYS A 65 -22.17 -13.76 -2.99
N VAL A 66 -21.39 -13.06 -2.16
CA VAL A 66 -20.25 -13.64 -1.44
C VAL A 66 -20.71 -14.75 -0.49
N GLU A 67 -21.76 -14.53 0.29
CA GLU A 67 -22.37 -15.55 1.17
C GLU A 67 -22.88 -16.76 0.38
N GLY A 68 -23.51 -16.52 -0.78
CA GLY A 68 -23.96 -17.57 -1.68
C GLY A 68 -22.80 -18.42 -2.22
N VAL A 69 -21.71 -17.78 -2.64
CA VAL A 69 -20.49 -18.46 -3.10
C VAL A 69 -19.85 -19.25 -1.96
N ALA A 70 -19.71 -18.66 -0.77
CA ALA A 70 -19.17 -19.34 0.40
C ALA A 70 -19.98 -20.59 0.74
N ARG A 71 -21.31 -20.47 0.77
CA ARG A 71 -22.23 -21.60 1.00
C ARG A 71 -22.07 -22.69 -0.07
N ALA A 72 -21.91 -22.30 -1.34
CA ALA A 72 -21.70 -23.25 -2.43
C ALA A 72 -20.36 -24.00 -2.31
N LEU A 73 -19.30 -23.31 -1.85
CA LEU A 73 -18.01 -23.94 -1.55
C LEU A 73 -18.14 -24.95 -0.41
N ASP A 74 -18.90 -24.62 0.65
CA ASP A 74 -19.16 -25.54 1.77
C ASP A 74 -19.89 -26.80 1.31
N VAL A 75 -20.92 -26.65 0.48
CA VAL A 75 -21.68 -27.78 -0.10
C VAL A 75 -20.78 -28.63 -1.01
N ALA A 76 -19.90 -28.00 -1.78
CA ALA A 76 -18.91 -28.68 -2.62
C ALA A 76 -17.77 -29.32 -1.80
N ARG A 77 -17.73 -29.12 -0.46
CA ARG A 77 -16.62 -29.52 0.42
C ARG A 77 -15.26 -29.00 -0.05
N SER A 78 -15.26 -27.82 -0.66
CA SER A 78 -14.03 -27.15 -1.09
C SER A 78 -13.28 -26.63 0.13
N LYS A 79 -11.96 -26.84 0.16
CA LYS A 79 -11.07 -26.28 1.18
C LYS A 79 -10.36 -25.01 0.72
N ARG A 80 -10.71 -24.50 -0.47
CA ARG A 80 -10.10 -23.28 -1.01
C ARG A 80 -10.55 -22.09 -0.17
N PRO A 81 -9.63 -21.22 0.28
CA PRO A 81 -10.02 -19.97 0.88
C PRO A 81 -10.78 -19.12 -0.13
N LEU A 82 -11.66 -18.26 0.38
CA LEU A 82 -12.40 -17.28 -0.41
C LEU A 82 -11.85 -15.89 -0.04
N THR A 83 -11.40 -15.14 -1.03
CA THR A 83 -11.02 -13.74 -0.90
C THR A 83 -11.90 -12.87 -1.78
N THR A 84 -12.48 -11.82 -1.21
CA THR A 84 -13.22 -10.81 -1.96
C THR A 84 -12.41 -9.52 -2.04
N VAL A 85 -12.07 -9.10 -3.27
CA VAL A 85 -11.45 -7.81 -3.56
C VAL A 85 -12.56 -6.82 -3.90
N LEU A 86 -12.63 -5.73 -3.12
CA LEU A 86 -13.62 -4.68 -3.30
C LEU A 86 -12.94 -3.44 -3.87
N VAL A 87 -13.27 -3.14 -5.12
CA VAL A 87 -12.90 -1.87 -5.77
C VAL A 87 -14.04 -0.87 -5.60
N GLY A 88 -13.72 0.41 -5.47
CA GLY A 88 -14.68 1.50 -5.31
C GLY A 88 -14.80 2.03 -3.87
N PRO A 89 -15.87 2.81 -3.58
CA PRO A 89 -16.12 3.38 -2.27
C PRO A 89 -16.13 2.34 -1.15
N LYS A 90 -15.63 2.73 0.03
CA LYS A 90 -15.57 1.84 1.19
C LYS A 90 -17.00 1.39 1.59
N PRO A 91 -17.26 0.07 1.72
CA PRO A 91 -18.54 -0.43 2.22
C PRO A 91 -18.87 0.06 3.63
N LYS A 92 -20.14 -0.04 4.01
CA LYS A 92 -20.55 0.21 5.41
C LYS A 92 -19.86 -0.79 6.34
N ALA A 93 -19.45 -0.32 7.53
CA ALA A 93 -18.73 -1.14 8.51
C ALA A 93 -19.46 -2.44 8.87
N VAL A 94 -20.79 -2.38 9.01
CA VAL A 94 -21.65 -3.55 9.30
C VAL A 94 -21.58 -4.60 8.18
N VAL A 95 -21.54 -4.15 6.92
CA VAL A 95 -21.47 -5.04 5.76
C VAL A 95 -20.07 -5.64 5.63
N LEU A 96 -19.02 -4.85 5.87
CA LEU A 96 -17.65 -5.33 5.90
C LEU A 96 -17.46 -6.41 6.98
N ASP A 97 -17.96 -6.18 8.21
CA ASP A 97 -17.92 -7.16 9.30
C ASP A 97 -18.63 -8.46 8.92
N ALA A 98 -19.80 -8.37 8.28
CA ALA A 98 -20.52 -9.53 7.78
C ALA A 98 -19.72 -10.30 6.70
N MET A 99 -19.10 -9.60 5.73
CA MET A 99 -18.27 -10.25 4.71
C MET A 99 -17.06 -10.97 5.32
N THR A 100 -16.42 -10.38 6.34
CA THR A 100 -15.23 -10.97 6.98
C THR A 100 -15.53 -12.28 7.73
N LYS A 101 -16.80 -12.58 8.04
CA LYS A 101 -17.20 -13.84 8.67
C LYS A 101 -17.15 -15.04 7.71
N VAL A 102 -17.18 -14.79 6.41
CA VAL A 102 -17.25 -15.84 5.37
C VAL A 102 -16.10 -15.82 4.38
N CYS A 103 -15.34 -14.72 4.29
CA CYS A 103 -14.21 -14.59 3.37
C CYS A 103 -13.18 -13.59 3.90
N ARG A 104 -11.97 -13.62 3.35
CA ARG A 104 -11.02 -12.51 3.51
C ARG A 104 -11.45 -11.34 2.63
N VAL A 105 -11.47 -10.13 3.17
CA VAL A 105 -11.85 -8.93 2.40
C VAL A 105 -10.63 -8.04 2.19
N LEU A 106 -10.37 -7.68 0.93
CA LEU A 106 -9.34 -6.72 0.54
C LEU A 106 -10.04 -5.51 -0.11
N ALA A 107 -10.19 -4.42 0.65
CA ALA A 107 -10.77 -3.20 0.13
C ALA A 107 -9.68 -2.31 -0.45
N THR A 108 -9.66 -2.20 -1.78
CA THR A 108 -8.67 -1.43 -2.52
C THR A 108 -9.19 -0.02 -2.82
N GLY A 109 -10.21 0.49 -2.12
CA GLY A 109 -10.73 1.84 -2.34
C GLY A 109 -11.00 2.21 -3.82
N VAL A 110 -10.99 3.52 -4.10
CA VAL A 110 -11.13 4.04 -5.47
C VAL A 110 -9.75 4.05 -6.11
N ILE A 111 -9.55 3.17 -7.10
CA ILE A 111 -8.33 3.06 -7.90
C ILE A 111 -8.55 3.87 -9.20
N GLY A 112 -7.64 4.77 -9.54
CA GLY A 112 -7.60 5.51 -10.81
C GLY A 112 -6.62 4.90 -11.84
N THR A 113 -5.94 5.76 -12.61
CA THR A 113 -5.08 5.40 -13.76
C THR A 113 -3.65 4.97 -13.36
N GLU A 114 -2.80 4.63 -14.34
CA GLU A 114 -1.54 3.85 -14.26
C GLU A 114 -0.59 4.02 -13.04
N GLU A 115 -0.52 5.18 -12.37
CA GLU A 115 0.23 5.38 -11.12
C GLU A 115 -0.31 4.52 -9.96
N ASP A 116 -1.62 4.26 -9.97
CA ASP A 116 -2.33 3.43 -8.99
C ASP A 116 -1.94 1.96 -9.07
N ASN A 117 -1.19 1.54 -10.08
CA ASN A 117 -0.74 0.15 -10.19
C ASN A 117 0.21 -0.23 -9.05
N SER A 118 1.06 0.69 -8.59
CA SER A 118 1.95 0.47 -7.45
C SER A 118 1.18 0.36 -6.12
N LEU A 119 0.16 1.21 -5.94
CA LEU A 119 -0.72 1.19 -4.77
C LEU A 119 -1.59 -0.07 -4.75
N LEU A 120 -2.14 -0.43 -5.91
CA LEU A 120 -2.90 -1.66 -6.12
C LEU A 120 -2.04 -2.89 -5.82
N GLN A 121 -0.79 -2.91 -6.30
CA GLN A 121 0.16 -3.97 -6.00
C GLN A 121 0.41 -4.09 -4.50
N ASN A 122 0.58 -2.98 -3.78
CA ASN A 122 0.75 -2.98 -2.33
C ASN A 122 -0.48 -3.51 -1.60
N TRP A 123 -1.69 -3.11 -2.00
CA TRP A 123 -2.92 -3.61 -1.38
C TRP A 123 -3.20 -5.09 -1.65
N LEU A 124 -2.80 -5.57 -2.83
CA LEU A 124 -2.95 -6.96 -3.22
C LEU A 124 -1.70 -7.80 -2.92
N ALA A 125 -0.66 -7.24 -2.28
CA ALA A 125 0.60 -7.93 -2.02
C ALA A 125 0.43 -9.26 -1.26
N VAL A 126 -0.62 -9.38 -0.44
CA VAL A 126 -0.96 -10.61 0.30
C VAL A 126 -1.37 -11.76 -0.63
N LEU A 127 -1.81 -11.46 -1.86
CA LEU A 127 -2.12 -12.43 -2.90
C LEU A 127 -0.96 -12.68 -3.85
N LEU A 128 0.05 -11.80 -3.86
CA LEU A 128 1.15 -11.91 -4.79
C LEU A 128 2.21 -12.88 -4.26
N PRO A 129 2.91 -13.62 -5.13
CA PRO A 129 4.05 -14.41 -4.72
C PRO A 129 5.06 -13.52 -3.99
N LEU A 130 5.45 -13.93 -2.78
CA LEU A 130 6.52 -13.26 -2.05
C LEU A 130 7.83 -13.48 -2.80
N ALA A 131 8.30 -12.45 -3.49
CA ALA A 131 9.66 -12.42 -4.02
C ALA A 131 10.61 -12.26 -2.83
N LEU A 132 11.04 -13.38 -2.25
CA LEU A 132 12.12 -13.36 -1.28
C LEU A 132 13.41 -12.99 -2.02
N PRO A 133 14.19 -12.01 -1.52
CA PRO A 133 15.50 -11.76 -2.07
C PRO A 133 16.35 -13.03 -1.95
N GLU A 134 17.21 -13.27 -2.94
CA GLU A 134 18.15 -14.39 -2.84
C GLU A 134 18.98 -14.24 -1.56
N PRO A 135 19.12 -15.31 -0.76
CA PRO A 135 19.86 -15.23 0.49
C PRO A 135 21.31 -14.83 0.18
N SER A 136 21.71 -13.63 0.60
CA SER A 136 23.11 -13.21 0.51
C SER A 136 23.93 -13.99 1.54
N ASN A 137 24.99 -14.67 1.10
CA ASN A 137 25.95 -15.34 2.00
C ASN A 137 26.77 -14.36 2.85
N ASP A 138 26.52 -13.06 2.74
CA ASP A 138 27.29 -11.99 3.38
C ASP A 138 26.77 -11.73 4.79
N ILE A 139 26.94 -12.71 5.67
CA ILE A 139 26.56 -12.64 7.09
C ILE A 139 27.51 -11.72 7.88
N ALA A 140 28.71 -11.47 7.33
CA ALA A 140 29.77 -10.75 8.03
C ALA A 140 29.51 -9.24 8.09
N GLU A 141 28.90 -8.63 7.06
CA GLU A 141 28.72 -7.17 6.98
C GLU A 141 27.30 -6.76 6.51
N PRO A 142 26.26 -6.98 7.35
CA PRO A 142 24.88 -6.69 7.00
C PRO A 142 24.62 -5.22 6.62
N LEU A 143 25.30 -4.29 7.29
CA LEU A 143 25.13 -2.85 7.04
C LEU A 143 25.69 -2.42 5.68
N GLU A 144 26.83 -2.95 5.26
CA GLU A 144 27.39 -2.67 3.94
C GLU A 144 26.51 -3.22 2.82
N SER A 145 25.95 -4.41 3.02
CA SER A 145 25.01 -5.04 2.09
C SER A 145 23.72 -4.22 1.95
N ILE A 146 23.20 -3.67 3.06
CA ILE A 146 22.05 -2.76 3.03
C ILE A 146 22.39 -1.47 2.28
N VAL A 147 23.55 -0.86 2.52
CA VAL A 147 23.98 0.35 1.80
C VAL A 147 24.11 0.10 0.30
N LYS A 148 24.67 -1.05 -0.11
CA LYS A 148 24.83 -1.44 -1.52
C LYS A 148 23.48 -1.71 -2.21
N SER A 149 22.51 -2.30 -1.50
CA SER A 149 21.17 -2.61 -2.03
C SER A 149 20.20 -1.42 -1.97
N SER A 150 20.56 -0.34 -1.28
CA SER A 150 19.73 0.85 -1.05
C SER A 150 19.96 1.96 -2.09
N SER A 151 20.29 1.63 -3.34
CA SER A 151 20.56 2.61 -4.40
C SER A 151 19.43 3.59 -4.66
N ASP A 152 18.20 3.18 -4.34
CA ASP A 152 16.97 3.93 -4.62
C ASP A 152 16.55 4.83 -3.45
N LEU A 153 17.25 4.75 -2.31
CA LEU A 153 16.98 5.57 -1.14
C LEU A 153 17.69 6.92 -1.22
N LYS A 154 17.10 7.93 -0.58
CA LYS A 154 17.72 9.26 -0.47
C LYS A 154 19.09 9.13 0.20
N LYS A 155 20.09 9.82 -0.36
CA LYS A 155 21.47 9.83 0.14
C LYS A 155 21.58 10.04 1.66
N THR A 156 20.73 10.89 2.22
CA THR A 156 20.64 11.15 3.67
C THR A 156 20.33 9.91 4.50
N VAL A 157 19.47 9.01 3.99
CA VAL A 157 19.11 7.76 4.67
C VAL A 157 20.25 6.75 4.56
N VAL A 158 20.90 6.66 3.40
CA VAL A 158 22.06 5.79 3.19
C VAL A 158 23.23 6.20 4.09
N ASP A 159 23.50 7.51 4.21
CA ASP A 159 24.52 8.06 5.09
C ASP A 159 24.22 7.73 6.58
N MET A 160 22.95 7.76 7.00
CA MET A 160 22.56 7.37 8.37
C MET A 160 22.73 5.88 8.64
N VAL A 161 22.41 5.02 7.66
CA VAL A 161 22.61 3.57 7.79
C VAL A 161 24.10 3.22 7.90
N ALA A 162 24.95 3.90 7.12
CA ALA A 162 26.40 3.74 7.20
C ALA A 162 26.97 4.20 8.57
N LEU A 163 26.42 5.27 9.14
CA LEU A 163 26.78 5.73 10.49
C LEU A 163 26.34 4.77 11.60
N GLY A 164 25.39 3.86 11.33
CA GLY A 164 24.98 2.82 12.27
C GLY A 164 26.13 1.92 12.73
N ALA A 165 27.16 1.73 11.91
CA ALA A 165 28.38 1.01 12.28
C ALA A 165 29.18 1.69 13.40
N HIS A 166 28.98 3.00 13.61
CA HIS A 166 29.70 3.83 14.59
C HIS A 166 28.91 4.02 15.89
N GLY A 167 27.75 3.36 16.04
CA GLY A 167 26.94 3.37 17.26
C GLY A 167 25.86 4.46 17.31
N SER A 168 25.02 4.40 18.35
CA SER A 168 23.82 5.25 18.50
C SER A 168 24.12 6.74 18.55
N ASP A 169 25.23 7.11 19.19
CA ASP A 169 25.56 8.52 19.44
C ASP A 169 25.94 9.25 18.15
N ALA A 170 26.63 8.56 17.23
CA ALA A 170 27.00 9.09 15.92
C ALA A 170 25.77 9.30 15.04
N VAL A 171 24.81 8.36 15.07
CA VAL A 171 23.54 8.49 14.34
C VAL A 171 22.70 9.61 14.92
N GLN A 172 22.62 9.71 16.25
CA GLN A 172 21.87 10.76 16.94
C GLN A 172 22.42 12.16 16.63
N ALA A 173 23.74 12.33 16.66
CA ALA A 173 24.39 13.60 16.32
C ALA A 173 24.05 14.02 14.87
N ARG A 174 24.13 13.07 13.93
CA ARG A 174 23.84 13.36 12.52
C ARG A 174 22.37 13.68 12.27
N LEU A 175 21.45 12.96 12.93
CA LEU A 175 20.02 13.26 12.86
C LEU A 175 19.74 14.67 13.43
N HIS A 176 20.39 15.02 14.53
CA HIS A 176 20.26 16.33 15.16
C HIS A 176 20.74 17.46 14.23
N GLU A 177 21.86 17.29 13.53
CA GLU A 177 22.33 18.24 12.50
C GLU A 177 21.32 18.41 11.35
N LEU A 178 20.76 17.31 10.86
CA LEU A 178 19.79 17.34 9.76
C LEU A 178 18.48 18.02 10.16
N LEU A 179 18.00 17.78 11.38
CA LEU A 179 16.83 18.45 11.93
C LEU A 179 17.08 19.95 12.09
N ASN A 180 18.23 20.35 12.64
CA ASN A 180 18.57 21.76 12.80
C ASN A 180 18.73 22.47 11.45
N ALA A 181 19.34 21.81 10.46
CA ALA A 181 19.45 22.36 9.09
C ALA A 181 18.08 22.50 8.40
N SER A 182 17.13 21.62 8.71
CA SER A 182 15.76 21.72 8.18
C SER A 182 14.89 22.75 8.92
N LEU A 183 15.21 23.05 10.18
CA LEU A 183 14.48 23.99 11.04
C LEU A 183 15.05 25.41 10.98
N ALA A 184 16.29 25.59 10.50
CA ALA A 184 16.87 26.89 10.24
C ALA A 184 16.17 27.57 9.06
N VAL A 185 15.06 28.25 9.35
CA VAL A 185 14.48 29.27 8.47
C VAL A 185 15.52 30.39 8.32
N PRO A 186 15.78 30.92 7.11
CA PRO A 186 16.68 32.06 6.94
C PRO A 186 16.12 33.23 7.75
N ASP A 187 16.89 33.65 8.75
CA ASP A 187 16.61 34.84 9.54
C ASP A 187 16.56 36.03 8.59
N VAL A 188 15.39 36.65 8.47
CA VAL A 188 15.20 37.84 7.66
C VAL A 188 16.10 38.90 8.27
N ALA A 189 17.05 39.37 7.47
CA ALA A 189 18.04 40.39 7.78
C ALA A 189 17.54 41.40 8.83
N SER A 190 18.26 41.51 9.94
CA SER A 190 18.08 42.57 10.93
C SER A 190 18.08 43.92 10.22
N PRO A 191 17.07 44.78 10.43
CA PRO A 191 17.05 46.09 9.80
C PRO A 191 18.11 46.98 10.45
N ASP A 192 18.99 47.46 9.57
CA ASP A 192 19.74 48.70 9.57
C ASP A 192 19.75 49.56 10.85
N HIS A 193 20.97 49.88 11.28
CA HIS A 193 21.30 51.04 12.09
C HIS A 193 20.81 52.32 11.39
N ASP A 194 19.60 52.76 11.73
CA ASP A 194 19.16 54.11 11.35
C ASP A 194 19.71 55.15 12.34
N LYS A 195 20.32 56.17 11.75
CA LYS A 195 20.95 57.31 12.42
C LYS A 195 19.86 58.26 12.89
N GLY A 196 19.85 58.58 14.18
CA GLY A 196 18.90 59.53 14.76
C GLY A 196 19.47 60.37 15.91
N SER A 197 20.04 61.52 15.54
CA SER A 197 20.03 62.80 16.28
C SER A 197 20.74 62.92 17.64
N ASN A 198 21.78 63.76 17.62
CA ASN A 198 22.37 64.51 18.73
C ASN A 198 21.34 65.07 19.72
N LEU A 199 21.55 64.87 21.02
CA LEU A 199 21.25 65.85 22.08
C LEU A 199 22.11 65.54 23.34
N THR A 200 23.33 66.07 23.39
CA THR A 200 24.01 66.36 24.67
C THR A 200 24.62 67.76 24.62
N GLY A 201 24.33 68.53 25.66
CA GLY A 201 24.81 69.90 25.91
C GLY A 201 23.61 70.83 26.09
N GLY A 202 23.40 71.51 27.21
CA GLY A 202 24.10 71.62 28.47
C GLY A 202 23.22 72.48 29.40
N ILE A 203 23.43 72.31 30.70
CA ILE A 203 22.86 73.11 31.79
C ILE A 203 23.29 74.58 31.62
N PHE A 204 22.40 75.57 31.77
CA PHE A 204 22.57 76.83 32.52
C PHE A 204 21.31 77.73 32.44
N GLU A 205 20.94 78.27 33.62
CA GLU A 205 19.85 79.19 34.04
C GLU A 205 18.41 78.67 34.19
#